data_AF-A0A1X7VU93-F1
#
_entry.id   AF-A0A1X7VU93-F1
#
_cell.length_a   1.000
_cell.length_b   1.000
_cell.length_c   1.000
_cell.angle_alpha   90.00
_cell.angle_beta   90.00
_cell.angle_gamma   90.00
#
_symmetry.space_group_name_H-M   'P 1'
#
loop_
_entity.id
_entity.type
_entity.pdbx_description
1 polymer ?
#
loop_
_entity_poly.entity_id
_entity_poly.type
_entity_poly.pdbx_seq_one_letter_code
_entity_poly.pdbx_strand_id
1 'polypeptide(L)'
;MWHIDGYDKLSPYGIAIHGCIDGFSRIIIWLRASPTNNNPKVVARFYLEALEEIAGVPQFLRSDYGTENCTIAAIHIAFHLKNNSSIGDRTSI
;
A
#
# COMPACT_ATOMS: atom_id res chain seq x y z
N MET A 1 -2.45 -11.13 -2.83
CA MET A 1 -2.57 -9.91 -3.66
C MET A 1 -3.27 -8.89 -2.79
N TRP A 2 -2.70 -7.71 -2.62
CA TRP A 2 -3.33 -6.69 -1.78
C TRP A 2 -4.25 -5.80 -2.61
N HIS A 3 -5.43 -5.54 -2.06
CA HIS A 3 -6.43 -4.64 -2.63
C HIS A 3 -6.53 -3.41 -1.72
N ILE A 4 -6.19 -2.24 -2.26
CA ILE A 4 -6.32 -0.95 -1.59
C ILE A 4 -7.63 -0.30 -2.05
N ASP A 5 -8.38 0.25 -1.10
CA ASP A 5 -9.62 0.98 -1.37
C ASP A 5 -9.76 2.20 -0.44
N GLY A 6 -10.36 3.26 -0.96
CA GLY A 6 -10.64 4.51 -0.27
C GLY A 6 -12.15 4.73 -0.16
N TYR A 7 -12.64 4.93 1.07
CA TYR A 7 -14.05 5.19 1.33
C TYR A 7 -14.25 6.66 1.72
N ASP A 8 -15.01 7.37 0.90
CA ASP A 8 -15.16 8.82 0.92
C ASP A 8 -16.57 9.30 1.29
N LYS A 9 -17.53 8.41 1.58
CA LYS A 9 -18.91 8.82 1.93
C LYS A 9 -18.99 9.66 3.21
N LEU A 10 -17.95 9.61 4.04
CA LEU A 10 -17.80 10.44 5.24
C LEU A 10 -17.01 11.74 4.98
N SER A 11 -16.66 12.04 3.72
CA SER A 11 -16.00 13.29 3.34
C SER A 11 -16.74 14.55 3.76
N PRO A 12 -18.10 14.63 3.84
CA PRO A 12 -18.78 15.81 4.37
C PRO A 12 -18.47 16.08 5.85
N TYR A 13 -18.02 15.06 6.58
CA TYR A 13 -17.60 15.14 7.98
C TYR A 13 -16.08 15.27 8.13
N GLY A 14 -15.34 15.42 7.02
CA GLY A 14 -13.88 15.48 7.04
C GLY A 14 -13.22 14.15 7.41
N ILE A 15 -13.86 13.02 7.12
CA ILE A 15 -13.34 11.68 7.41
C ILE A 15 -13.25 10.90 6.11
N ALA A 16 -12.04 10.47 5.75
CA ALA A 16 -11.77 9.50 4.71
C ALA A 16 -11.26 8.21 5.36
N ILE A 17 -11.82 7.06 4.97
CA ILE A 17 -11.36 5.76 5.48
C ILE A 17 -10.52 5.09 4.39
N HIS A 18 -9.34 4.63 4.77
CA HIS A 18 -8.39 3.94 3.91
C HIS A 18 -8.28 2.50 4.36
N GLY A 19 -8.54 1.57 3.45
CA GLY A 19 -8.49 0.13 3.74
C GLY A 19 -7.56 -0.61 2.80
N CYS A 20 -6.93 -1.65 3.32
CA CYS A 20 -6.27 -2.65 2.49
C CYS A 20 -6.57 -4.06 3.02
N ILE A 21 -6.86 -4.97 2.09
CA ILE A 21 -7.18 -6.37 2.37
C ILE A 21 -6.32 -7.27 1.48
N ASP A 22 -5.85 -8.40 2.03
CA ASP A 22 -5.30 -9.45 1.19
C ASP A 22 -6.43 -10.27 0.55
N GLY A 23 -6.46 -10.29 -0.79
CA GLY A 23 -7.52 -10.91 -1.57
C GLY A 23 -7.63 -12.44 -1.41
N PHE A 24 -6.56 -13.10 -0.93
CA PHE A 24 -6.56 -14.55 -0.69
C PHE A 24 -7.07 -14.87 0.71
N SER A 25 -6.39 -14.37 1.75
CA SER A 25 -6.71 -14.67 3.15
C SER A 25 -7.90 -13.89 3.70
N ARG A 26 -8.32 -12.82 3.02
CA ARG A 26 -9.33 -11.85 3.49
C ARG A 26 -8.97 -11.15 4.80
N ILE A 27 -7.69 -11.20 5.19
CA ILE A 27 -7.17 -10.49 6.34
C ILE A 27 -7.05 -9.00 6.01
N ILE A 28 -7.50 -8.17 6.94
CA ILE A 28 -7.32 -6.71 6.87
C ILE A 28 -5.86 -6.40 7.18
N ILE A 29 -5.18 -5.79 6.21
CA ILE A 29 -3.78 -5.37 6.31
C ILE A 29 -3.72 -4.03 7.05
N TRP A 30 -4.60 -3.09 6.69
CA TRP A 30 -4.83 -1.88 7.48
C TRP A 30 -6.25 -1.35 7.28
N LEU A 31 -6.73 -0.61 8.27
CA LEU A 31 -7.95 0.19 8.21
C LEU A 31 -7.73 1.45 9.03
N ARG A 32 -7.62 2.61 8.36
CA ARG A 32 -7.25 3.88 9.02
C ARG A 32 -8.16 5.01 8.56
N ALA A 33 -8.49 5.91 9.48
CA ALA A 33 -9.19 7.15 9.17
C ALA A 33 -8.17 8.28 9.00
N SER A 34 -8.38 9.13 8.00
CA SER A 34 -7.62 10.35 7.77
C SER A 34 -8.55 11.54 7.49
N PRO A 35 -8.08 12.78 7.70
CA PRO A 35 -8.87 13.97 7.38
C PRO A 35 -9.15 14.16 5.87
N THR A 36 -8.38 13.48 5.00
CA THR A 36 -8.48 13.66 3.55
C THR A 36 -8.09 12.40 2.80
N ASN A 37 -8.81 12.09 1.72
CA ASN A 37 -8.47 11.03 0.77
C ASN A 37 -7.44 11.49 -0.27
N ASN A 38 -7.28 12.80 -0.46
CA ASN A 38 -6.57 13.34 -1.62
C ASN A 38 -5.06 13.54 -1.40
N ASN A 39 -4.53 13.11 -0.25
CA ASN A 39 -3.11 13.28 0.06
C ASN A 39 -2.35 11.96 -0.16
N PRO A 40 -1.59 11.80 -1.26
CA PRO A 40 -0.82 10.59 -1.55
C PRO A 40 0.17 10.23 -0.43
N LYS A 41 0.67 11.23 0.31
CA LYS A 41 1.62 10.99 1.41
C LYS A 41 1.00 10.21 2.56
N VAL A 42 -0.30 10.39 2.79
CA VAL A 42 -1.03 9.70 3.87
C VAL A 42 -1.17 8.22 3.53
N VAL A 43 -1.61 7.91 2.31
CA VAL A 43 -1.77 6.52 1.87
C VAL A 43 -0.42 5.82 1.73
N ALA A 44 0.60 6.52 1.23
CA ALA A 44 1.97 6.01 1.18
C ALA A 44 2.54 5.69 2.57
N ARG A 45 2.24 6.50 3.59
CA ARG A 45 2.62 6.21 4.97
C ARG A 45 1.97 4.92 5.47
N PHE A 46 0.66 4.76 5.27
CA PHE A 46 -0.05 3.55 5.68
C PHE A 46 0.51 2.29 5.02
N TYR A 47 0.86 2.40 3.74
CA TYR A 47 1.49 1.31 3.02
C TYR A 47 2.87 0.95 3.61
N LEU A 48 3.73 1.93 3.88
CA LEU A 48 5.05 1.68 4.48
C LEU A 48 4.96 1.05 5.87
N GLU A 49 4.06 1.55 6.72
CA GLU A 49 3.81 0.98 8.05
C GLU A 49 3.34 -0.48 7.94
N ALA A 50 2.48 -0.80 6.97
CA ALA A 50 2.04 -2.17 6.73
C ALA A 50 3.15 -3.10 6.24
N LEU A 51 4.08 -2.61 5.42
CA LEU A 51 5.26 -3.38 5.00
C LEU A 51 6.16 -3.72 6.18
N GLU A 52 6.31 -2.79 7.12
CA GLU A 52 7.08 -2.97 8.35
C GLU A 52 6.40 -3.97 9.30
N GLU A 53 5.09 -3.81 9.54
CA GLU A 53 4.31 -4.68 10.42
C GLU A 53 4.25 -6.15 9.91
N ILE A 54 4.12 -6.34 8.60
CA ILE A 54 4.06 -7.68 7.98
C ILE A 54 5.46 -8.24 7.70
N ALA A 55 6.50 -7.42 7.84
CA ALA A 55 7.89 -7.76 7.50
C ALA A 55 8.03 -8.36 6.09
N GLY A 56 7.29 -7.80 5.12
CA GLY A 56 7.22 -8.36 3.77
C GLY A 56 6.52 -7.44 2.77
N VAL A 57 6.80 -7.65 1.49
CA VAL A 57 6.19 -6.88 0.39
C VAL A 57 5.26 -7.80 -0.41
N PRO A 58 4.00 -7.39 -0.68
CA PRO A 58 3.08 -8.21 -1.47
C PRO A 58 3.60 -8.34 -2.89
N GLN A 59 3.42 -9.50 -3.53
CA GLN A 59 3.84 -9.70 -4.93
C GLN A 59 3.02 -8.89 -5.94
N PHE A 60 1.75 -8.64 -5.60
CA PHE A 60 0.83 -7.89 -6.44
C PHE A 60 0.03 -6.91 -5.60
N LEU A 61 -0.04 -5.67 -6.08
CA LEU A 61 -0.82 -4.59 -5.52
C LEU A 61 -1.89 -4.17 -6.53
N ARG A 62 -3.14 -4.07 -6.08
CA ARG A 62 -4.25 -3.55 -6.88
C ARG A 62 -4.86 -2.36 -6.18
N SER A 63 -5.03 -1.29 -6.95
CA SER A 63 -5.58 -0.01 -6.54
C SER A 63 -6.51 0.49 -7.64
N ASP A 64 -7.44 1.36 -7.29
CA ASP A 64 -8.18 2.16 -8.27
C ASP A 64 -7.25 3.17 -8.97
N TYR A 65 -7.77 3.75 -10.06
CA TYR A 65 -7.04 4.72 -10.88
C TYR A 65 -7.12 6.11 -10.25
N GLY A 66 -6.51 6.26 -9.07
CA GLY A 66 -6.36 7.52 -8.34
C GLY A 66 -4.93 8.05 -8.45
N THR A 67 -4.77 9.38 -8.57
CA THR A 67 -3.43 10.01 -8.54
C THR A 67 -2.77 9.89 -7.18
N GLU A 68 -3.58 9.72 -6.12
CA GLU A 68 -3.14 9.42 -4.76
C GLU A 68 -2.32 8.12 -4.65
N ASN A 69 -2.55 7.17 -5.57
CA ASN A 69 -1.96 5.84 -5.52
C ASN A 69 -0.67 5.71 -6.35
N CYS A 70 -0.31 6.74 -7.14
CA CYS A 70 0.94 6.77 -7.89
C CYS A 70 2.19 6.65 -6.99
N THR A 71 2.15 7.27 -5.81
CA THR A 71 3.26 7.18 -4.85
C THR A 71 3.43 5.76 -4.30
N ILE A 72 2.33 5.05 -4.06
CA ILE A 72 2.35 3.67 -3.59
C ILE A 72 2.97 2.75 -4.64
N ALA A 73 2.59 2.93 -5.91
CA ALA A 73 3.16 2.17 -7.02
C ALA A 73 4.69 2.36 -7.11
N ALA A 74 5.17 3.60 -6.98
CA ALA A 74 6.60 3.89 -6.99
C ALA A 74 7.34 3.22 -5.83
N ILE A 75 6.80 3.28 -4.61
CA ILE A 75 7.37 2.60 -3.44
C ILE A 75 7.40 1.09 -3.66
N HIS A 76 6.29 0.51 -4.11
CA HIS A 76 6.16 -0.93 -4.35
C HIS A 76 7.19 -1.44 -5.37
N ILE A 77 7.40 -0.71 -6.47
CA ILE A 77 8.43 -1.04 -7.46
C ILE A 77 9.84 -0.93 -6.85
N ALA A 78 10.13 0.14 -6.10
CA ALA A 78 11.45 0.33 -5.49
C ALA A 78 11.83 -0.82 -4.55
N PHE A 79 10.88 -1.30 -3.73
CA PHE A 79 11.12 -2.46 -2.85
C PHE A 79 11.36 -3.76 -3.63
N HIS A 80 10.61 -4.01 -4.72
CA HIS A 80 10.84 -5.19 -5.55
C HIS A 80 12.18 -5.16 -6.28
N LEU A 81 12.59 -3.99 -6.79
CA LEU A 81 13.90 -3.82 -7.41
C LEU A 81 15.03 -4.10 -6.41
N LYS A 82 14.92 -3.58 -5.18
CA LYS A 82 15.89 -3.84 -4.11
C LYS A 82 15.94 -5.31 -3.70
N ASN A 83 14.79 -5.97 -3.60
CA ASN A 83 14.73 -7.39 -3.25
C ASN A 83 15.37 -8.25 -4.36
N ASN A 84 15.11 -7.93 -5.63
CA ASN A 84 15.68 -8.65 -6.76
C ASN A 84 17.20 -8.44 -6.91
N SER A 85 17.71 -7.22 -6.67
CA SER A 85 19.16 -6.98 -6.69
C SER A 85 19.88 -7.71 -5.54
N SER A 86 19.27 -7.77 -4.36
CA SER A 86 19.83 -8.53 -3.23
C SER A 86 19.89 -10.05 -3.47
N ILE A 87 19.01 -10.57 -4.34
CA ILE A 87 19.03 -11.97 -4.77
C ILE A 87 20.12 -12.18 -5.83
N GLY A 88 20.28 -11.25 -6.76
CA GLY A 88 21.33 -11.30 -7.80
C GLY A 88 22.74 -11.36 -7.22
N ASP A 89 23.03 -10.57 -6.18
CA ASP A 89 24.34 -10.54 -5.52
C ASP A 89 24.65 -11.82 -4.72
N ARG A 90 23.63 -12.61 -4.33
CA ARG A 90 23.81 -13.88 -3.58
C ARG A 90 24.02 -15.10 -4.47
N THR A 91 23.72 -15.00 -5.77
CA THR A 91 23.85 -16.09 -6.74
C THR A 91 25.17 -16.08 -7.53
N SER A 92 26.10 -15.19 -7.20
CA SER A 92 27.41 -15.07 -7.87
C SER A 92 28.59 -15.72 -7.12
N ILE A 93 28.34 -16.75 -6.31
CA ILE A 93 29.38 -17.57 -5.65
C ILE A 93 29.38 -19.01 -6.18
#